data_AF-A0A9E4AE43-F1
#
_entry.id   AF-A0A9E4AE43-F1
#
_cell.length_a   1.000
_cell.length_b   1.000
_cell.length_c   1.000
_cell.angle_alpha   90.00
_cell.angle_beta   90.00
_cell.angle_gamma   90.00
#
_symmetry.space_group_name_H-M   'P 1'
#
loop_
_entity.id
_entity.type
_entity.pdbx_description
1 polymer ?
#
loop_
_entity_poly.entity_id
_entity_poly.type
_entity_poly.pdbx_seq_one_letter_code
_entity_poly.pdbx_strand_id
1 'polypeptide(L)' 'MLEFALNFEEPVYYIGKTLELMGIVCLGAALYLGLFNPFGYSEAKAMGVEMGFLALGIVVFFIGRLIEKQH' A
#
# COMPACT_ATOMS: atom_id res chain seq x y z
N MET A 1 13.45 -25.11 18.00
CA MET A 1 12.83 -24.93 16.66
C MET A 1 11.50 -24.18 16.76
N LEU A 2 10.57 -24.53 17.65
CA LEU A 2 9.33 -23.75 17.86
C LEU A 2 9.58 -22.30 18.34
N GLU A 3 10.49 -22.08 19.29
CA GLU A 3 10.82 -20.72 19.77
C GLU A 3 11.47 -19.84 18.71
N PHE A 4 12.12 -20.44 17.70
CA PHE A 4 12.71 -19.68 16.60
C PHE A 4 11.62 -19.21 15.62
N ALA A 5 10.63 -20.04 15.32
CA ALA A 5 9.50 -19.67 14.47
C ALA A 5 8.64 -18.56 15.10
N LEU A 6 8.34 -18.67 16.40
CA LEU A 6 7.59 -17.66 17.16
C LEU A 6 8.27 -16.28 17.22
N ASN A 7 9.62 -16.24 17.28
CA ASN A 7 10.36 -14.97 17.26
C ASN A 7 10.29 -14.23 15.91
N PHE A 8 9.92 -14.91 14.81
CA PHE A 8 9.75 -14.28 13.50
C PHE A 8 8.28 -14.02 13.13
N GLU A 9 7.31 -14.67 13.79
CA GLU A 9 5.88 -14.45 13.53
C GLU A 9 5.43 -13.01 13.87
N GLU A 10 5.85 -12.49 15.03
CA GLU A 10 5.53 -11.11 15.43
C GLU A 10 6.05 -10.05 14.44
N PRO A 11 7.36 -9.99 14.10
CA PRO A 11 7.86 -8.98 13.19
C PRO A 11 7.26 -9.08 11.77
N VAL A 12 6.98 -10.30 11.28
CA VAL A 12 6.38 -10.49 9.95
C VAL A 12 4.92 -10.04 9.92
N TYR A 13 4.16 -10.27 10.99
CA TYR A 13 2.82 -9.72 11.14
C TYR A 13 2.81 -8.18 11.07
N TYR A 14 3.72 -7.53 11.81
CA TYR A 14 3.84 -6.06 11.79
C TYR A 14 4.27 -5.52 10.41
N ILE A 15 5.14 -6.23 9.69
CA ILE A 15 5.51 -5.88 8.30
C ILE A 15 4.29 -5.97 7.39
N GLY A 16 3.51 -7.06 7.47
CA GLY A 16 2.28 -7.24 6.70
C GLY A 16 1.27 -6.11 6.95
N LYS A 17 1.03 -5.78 8.23
CA LYS A 17 0.15 -4.67 8.61
C LYS A 17 0.63 -3.29 8.17
N THR A 18 1.93 -3.05 8.26
CA THR A 18 2.53 -1.79 7.80
C THR A 18 2.35 -1.63 6.29
N LEU A 19 2.58 -2.70 5.51
CA LEU A 19 2.35 -2.70 4.07
C LEU A 19 0.86 -2.52 3.73
N GLU A 20 -0.05 -3.17 4.46
CA GLU A 20 -1.50 -2.98 4.28
C GLU A 20 -1.87 -1.50 4.44
N LEU A 21 -1.40 -0.85 5.52
CA LEU A 21 -1.63 0.57 5.78
C LEU A 21 -0.98 1.48 4.73
N MET A 22 0.25 1.20 4.30
CA MET A 22 0.92 1.96 3.24
C MET A 22 0.14 1.88 1.92
N GLY A 23 -0.43 0.72 1.60
CA GLY A 23 -1.33 0.56 0.45
C GLY A 23 -2.53 1.50 0.53
N ILE A 24 -3.20 1.57 1.68
CA ILE A 24 -4.33 2.49 1.92
C ILE A 24 -3.91 3.96 1.76
N VAL A 25 -2.74 4.34 2.29
CA VAL A 25 -2.20 5.70 2.14
C VAL A 25 -1.97 6.04 0.66
N CYS A 26 -1.45 5.10 -0.14
CA CYS A 26 -1.27 5.29 -1.57
C CYS A 26 -2.61 5.47 -2.31
N LEU A 27 -3.64 4.70 -1.94
CA LEU A 27 -5.00 4.88 -2.48
C LEU A 27 -5.57 6.25 -2.13
N GLY A 28 -5.39 6.70 -0.89
CA GLY A 28 -5.78 8.05 -0.46
C GLY A 28 -5.03 9.14 -1.24
N ALA A 29 -3.73 8.95 -1.50
CA ALA A 29 -2.93 9.86 -2.30
C ALA A 29 -3.43 9.94 -3.75
N ALA A 30 -3.80 8.81 -4.37
CA ALA A 30 -4.39 8.81 -5.71
C ALA A 30 -5.65 9.67 -5.77
N LEU A 31 -6.57 9.47 -4.83
CA LEU A 31 -7.82 10.23 -4.73
C LEU A 31 -7.55 11.72 -4.50
N TYR A 32 -6.61 12.06 -3.62
CA TYR A 32 -6.23 13.44 -3.36
C TYR A 32 -5.67 14.13 -4.61
N LEU A 33 -4.79 13.45 -5.35
CA LEU A 33 -4.17 13.99 -6.55
C LEU A 33 -5.17 14.15 -7.70
N GLY A 34 -6.11 13.20 -7.86
CA GLY A 34 -7.19 13.29 -8.84
C GLY A 34 -8.20 14.39 -8.54
N LEU A 35 -8.62 14.55 -7.27
CA LEU A 35 -9.64 15.53 -6.86
C LEU A 35 -9.10 16.96 -6.75
N PHE A 36 -7.92 17.14 -6.14
CA PHE A 36 -7.41 18.46 -5.83
C PHE A 36 -6.38 18.97 -6.85
N ASN A 37 -5.76 18.09 -7.64
CA ASN A 37 -4.69 18.40 -8.60
C ASN A 37 -3.75 19.54 -8.12
N PRO A 38 -3.11 19.39 -6.95
CA PRO A 38 -2.40 20.50 -6.30
C PRO A 38 -1.20 21.02 -7.10
N PHE A 39 -0.71 20.25 -8.07
CA PHE A 39 0.43 20.58 -8.91
C PHE A 39 0.04 21.23 -10.24
N GLY A 40 -1.25 21.43 -10.50
CA GLY A 40 -1.73 22.00 -11.77
C GLY A 40 -1.34 21.16 -12.98
N TYR A 41 -1.30 19.82 -12.83
CA TYR A 41 -0.99 18.93 -13.93
C TYR A 41 -2.08 18.99 -15.02
N SER A 42 -1.69 18.79 -16.27
CA SER A 42 -2.65 18.56 -17.35
C SER A 42 -3.45 17.29 -17.05
N GLU A 43 -4.69 17.20 -17.53
CA GLU A 43 -5.61 16.08 -17.24
C GLU A 43 -4.97 14.71 -17.50
N ALA A 44 -4.28 14.55 -18.64
CA ALA A 44 -3.58 13.31 -18.98
C ALA A 44 -2.48 12.93 -17.97
N LYS A 45 -1.76 13.92 -17.42
CA LYS A 45 -0.72 13.71 -16.40
C LYS A 45 -1.34 13.39 -15.04
N ALA A 46 -2.38 14.12 -14.64
CA ALA A 46 -3.10 13.85 -13.40
C ALA A 46 -3.69 12.44 -13.38
N MET A 47 -4.34 12.03 -14.47
CA MET A 47 -4.89 10.68 -14.63
C MET A 47 -3.79 9.61 -14.60
N GLY A 48 -2.64 9.85 -15.23
CA GLY A 48 -1.50 8.92 -15.17
C GLY A 48 -0.96 8.73 -13.75
N VAL A 49 -0.87 9.81 -12.97
CA VAL A 49 -0.42 9.77 -11.58
C VAL A 49 -1.45 9.08 -10.69
N GLU A 50 -2.74 9.43 -10.83
CA GLU A 50 -3.84 8.78 -10.11
C GLU A 50 -3.85 7.27 -10.35
N MET A 51 -3.81 6.85 -11.62
CA MET A 51 -3.78 5.43 -11.97
C MET A 51 -2.53 4.72 -11.45
N GLY A 52 -1.38 5.39 -11.46
CA GLY A 52 -0.14 4.86 -10.91
C GLY A 52 -0.22 4.61 -9.40
N PHE A 53 -0.71 5.59 -8.63
CA PHE A 53 -0.89 5.44 -7.18
C PHE A 53 -2.01 4.45 -6.83
N LEU A 54 -3.08 4.37 -7.62
CA LEU A 54 -4.11 3.34 -7.48
C LEU A 54 -3.54 1.94 -7.64
N ALA A 55 -2.82 1.70 -8.75
CA ALA A 55 -2.21 0.40 -9.01
C ALA A 55 -1.19 0.02 -7.93
N LEU A 56 -0.32 0.94 -7.55
CA LEU A 56 0.67 0.73 -6.49
C LEU A 56 -0.01 0.44 -5.14
N GLY A 57 -1.02 1.23 -4.77
CA GLY A 57 -1.75 1.08 -3.51
C GLY A 57 -2.45 -0.28 -3.40
N ILE A 58 -3.11 -0.73 -4.48
CA ILE A 58 -3.73 -2.05 -4.55
C ILE A 58 -2.68 -3.15 -4.35
N VAL A 59 -1.58 -3.11 -5.11
CA VAL A 59 -0.53 -4.14 -5.04
C VAL A 59 0.07 -4.21 -3.64
N VAL A 60 0.46 -3.08 -3.06
CA VAL A 60 1.09 -3.02 -1.73
C VAL A 60 0.11 -3.49 -0.65
N PHE A 61 -1.16 -3.09 -0.73
CA PHE A 61 -2.20 -3.55 0.18
C PHE A 61 -2.35 -5.08 0.16
N PHE A 62 -2.48 -5.67 -1.03
CA PHE A 62 -2.66 -7.11 -1.16
C PHE A 62 -1.40 -7.90 -0.76
N ILE A 63 -0.20 -7.38 -1.04
CA ILE A 63 1.05 -7.99 -0.55
C ILE A 63 1.06 -8.02 0.98
N GLY A 64 0.76 -6.90 1.64
CA GLY A 64 0.69 -6.85 3.10
C GLY A 64 -0.31 -7.87 3.68
N ARG A 65 -1.49 -7.96 3.05
CA ARG A 65 -2.54 -8.90 3.46
C ARG A 65 -2.24 -10.37 3.16
N LEU A 66 -1.42 -10.64 2.14
CA LEU A 66 -0.91 -11.99 1.87
C LEU A 66 0.11 -12.40 2.91
N ILE A 67 1.05 -11.51 3.27
CA ILE A 67 2.05 -11.76 4.31
C ILE A 67 1.37 -12.05 5.65
N GLU A 68 0.34 -11.28 6.02
CA GLU A 68 -0.44 -11.53 7.24
C GLU A 68 -1.18 -12.87 7.22
N LYS A 69 -1.65 -13.35 6.06
CA LYS A 69 -2.39 -14.62 5.98
C LYS A 69 -1.50 -15.86 5.93
N GLN A 70 -0.22 -15.70 5.64
CA GLN A 70 0.74 -16.81 5.57
C GLN A 70 1.39 -17.12 6.93
N HIS A 71 1.13 -16.29 7.93
CA HIS A 71 1.58 -16.41 9.31
C HIS A 71 0.37 -16.33 10.26
#